data_AF-A0ABD0RNR3-F1
#
_entry.id   AF-A0ABD0RNR3-F1
#
_cell.length_a   1.000
_cell.length_b   1.000
_cell.length_c   1.000
_cell.angle_alpha   90.00
_cell.angle_beta   90.00
_cell.angle_gamma   90.00
#
_symmetry.space_group_name_H-M   'P 1'
#
loop_
_entity.id
_entity.type
_entity.pdbx_description
1 polymer ?
#
loop_
_entity_poly.entity_id
_entity_poly.type
_entity_poly.pdbx_seq_one_letter_code
_entity_poly.pdbx_strand_id
1 'polypeptide(L)' 'SLAVGHQYTSLGTQPILCSSIPGLVPKQLRFCRNYVEIMPSVAEGVKIGIQECQHQFRGRRWNCTTINDNLAIFGPVLDK' A
#
# COMPACT_ATOMS: atom_id res chain seq x y z
N SER A 1 -26.94 22.38 3.39
CA SER A 1 -25.51 22.11 3.22
C SER A 1 -25.21 20.70 3.68
N LEU A 2 -25.00 19.77 2.75
CA LEU A 2 -24.73 18.36 3.08
C LEU A 2 -23.26 18.24 3.49
N ALA A 3 -22.99 18.28 4.79
CA ALA A 3 -21.75 17.77 5.33
C ALA A 3 -21.83 16.24 5.32
N VAL A 4 -21.53 15.63 4.17
CA VAL A 4 -21.21 14.20 4.14
C VAL A 4 -19.82 14.08 4.75
N GLY A 5 -19.77 13.96 6.08
CA GLY A 5 -18.58 13.41 6.71
C GLY A 5 -18.38 12.01 6.13
N HIS A 6 -17.21 11.75 5.54
CA HIS A 6 -16.81 10.39 5.22
C HIS A 6 -16.76 9.60 6.54
N GLN A 7 -17.88 8.94 6.89
CA GLN A 7 -17.89 7.90 7.90
C GLN A 7 -17.13 6.73 7.32
N TYR A 8 -15.81 6.69 7.55
CA TYR A 8 -15.10 5.42 7.54
C TYR A 8 -15.63 4.65 8.75
N THR A 9 -16.69 3.88 8.51
CA THR A 9 -17.15 2.86 9.43
C THR A 9 -15.94 2.04 9.86
N SER A 10 -15.66 2.03 11.16
CA SER A 10 -14.65 1.22 11.83
C SER A 10 -14.99 -0.26 11.64
N LEU A 11 -14.82 -0.77 10.42
CA LEU A 11 -14.97 -2.17 10.08
C LEU A 11 -13.60 -2.83 10.31
N GLY A 12 -13.33 -3.20 11.56
CA GLY A 12 -12.36 -4.23 11.93
C GLY A 12 -10.94 -4.14 11.35
N THR A 13 -10.46 -2.98 10.93
CA THR A 13 -9.09 -2.84 10.45
C THR A 13 -8.20 -2.73 11.69
N GLN A 14 -7.50 -3.81 12.03
CA GLN A 14 -6.46 -3.72 13.05
C GLN A 14 -5.55 -2.53 12.73
N PRO A 15 -5.23 -1.68 13.71
CA PRO A 15 -4.40 -0.50 13.45
C PRO A 15 -3.10 -0.94 12.78
N ILE A 16 -2.83 -0.38 11.59
CA ILE A 16 -1.59 -0.66 10.86
C ILE A 16 -0.44 -0.20 11.76
N LEU A 17 0.32 -1.16 12.26
CA LEU A 17 1.53 -0.85 13.00
C LEU A 17 2.60 -0.43 11.97
N CYS A 18 2.85 0.86 11.80
CA CYS A 18 3.81 1.35 10.80
C CYS A 18 5.20 0.69 10.87
N SER A 19 5.61 0.20 12.05
CA SER A 19 6.87 -0.54 12.22
C SER A 19 6.83 -1.99 11.73
N SER A 20 5.65 -2.56 11.44
CA SER A 20 5.52 -3.88 10.81
C SER A 20 5.65 -3.84 9.29
N ILE A 21 5.64 -2.65 8.68
CA ILE A 21 5.85 -2.49 7.24
C ILE A 21 7.35 -2.65 6.96
N PRO A 22 7.77 -3.73 6.28
CA PRO A 22 9.18 -3.98 6.05
C PRO A 22 9.77 -2.94 5.08
N GLY A 23 11.01 -2.52 5.36
CA GLY A 23 11.78 -1.66 4.46
C GLY A 23 11.47 -0.17 4.53
N LEU A 24 10.60 0.30 5.44
CA LEU A 24 10.41 1.74 5.65
C LEU A 24 11.65 2.42 6.23
N VAL A 25 12.09 3.50 5.60
CA VAL A 25 13.12 4.39 6.15
C VAL A 25 12.53 5.34 7.19
N PRO A 26 13.33 5.96 8.10
CA PRO A 26 12.82 6.81 9.18
C PRO A 26 11.86 7.93 8.72
N LYS A 27 12.10 8.50 7.54
CA LYS A 27 11.23 9.52 6.94
C LYS A 27 9.84 8.97 6.58
N GLN A 28 9.77 7.77 6.01
CA GLN A 28 8.51 7.10 5.68
C GLN A 28 7.80 6.61 6.94
N LEU A 29 8.54 6.13 7.96
CA LEU A 29 7.96 5.75 9.24
C LEU A 29 7.27 6.95 9.93
N ARG A 30 7.90 8.13 9.89
CA ARG A 30 7.28 9.38 10.37
C ARG A 30 6.03 9.74 9.57
N PHE A 31 6.08 9.62 8.24
CA PHE A 31 4.91 9.85 7.38
C PHE A 31 3.77 8.91 7.74
N CYS A 32 4.02 7.60 7.82
CA CYS A 32 3.02 6.61 8.17
C CYS A 32 2.37 6.90 9.53
N ARG A 33 3.15 7.28 10.55
CA ARG A 33 2.62 7.64 11.88
C ARG A 33 1.74 8.89 11.83
N ASN A 34 2.11 9.89 11.03
CA ASN A 34 1.34 11.13 10.91
C ASN A 34 0.02 10.95 10.13
N TYR A 35 -0.06 9.91 9.30
CA TYR A 35 -1.16 9.70 8.36
C TYR A 35 -1.75 8.28 8.46
N VAL A 36 -1.68 7.67 9.65
CA VAL A 36 -2.04 6.25 9.86
C VAL A 36 -3.47 5.93 9.42
N GLU A 37 -4.39 6.88 9.59
CA GLU A 37 -5.81 6.74 9.22
C GLU A 37 -6.02 6.54 7.71
N ILE A 38 -5.14 7.11 6.87
CA ILE A 38 -5.23 7.00 5.40
C ILE A 38 -4.31 5.91 4.82
N MET A 39 -3.44 5.31 5.63
CA MET A 39 -2.55 4.24 5.18
C MET A 39 -3.28 3.02 4.57
N PRO A 40 -4.51 2.63 5.00
CA PRO A 40 -5.28 1.61 4.29
C PRO A 40 -5.56 1.98 2.83
N SER A 41 -5.88 3.23 2.54
CA SER A 41 -6.09 3.70 1.16
C SER A 41 -4.80 3.70 0.33
N VAL A 42 -3.66 4.02 0.97
CA VAL A 42 -2.34 3.92 0.33
C VAL A 42 -2.03 2.47 -0.04
N ALA A 43 -2.33 1.51 0.85
CA ALA A 43 -2.15 0.09 0.58
C ALA A 43 -3.06 -0.41 -0.56
N GLU A 44 -4.33 0.00 -0.58
CA GLU A 44 -5.26 -0.36 -1.65
C GLU A 44 -4.84 0.22 -3.01
N GLY A 45 -4.39 1.49 -3.04
CA GLY A 45 -3.90 2.11 -4.27
C GLY A 45 -2.72 1.36 -4.90
N VAL A 46 -1.82 0.84 -4.05
CA VAL A 46 -0.71 -0.02 -4.51
C VAL A 46 -1.21 -1.34 -5.09
N LYS A 47 -2.16 -2.00 -4.41
CA LYS A 47 -2.75 -3.25 -4.90
C LYS A 47 -3.40 -3.08 -6.27
N ILE A 48 -4.18 -2.00 -6.45
CA ILE A 48 -4.80 -1.66 -7.74
C ILE A 48 -3.72 -1.44 -8.81
N GLY A 49 -2.65 -0.70 -8.47
CA GLY A 49 -1.54 -0.46 -9.39
C GLY A 49 -0.84 -1.74 -9.86
N ILE A 50 -0.60 -2.70 -8.95
CA ILE A 50 -0.01 -3.99 -9.30
C ILE A 50 -0.97 -4.83 -10.15
N GLN A 51 -2.27 -4.86 -9.81
CA GLN A 51 -3.27 -5.56 -10.62
C GLN A 51 -3.31 -5.03 -12.05
N GLU A 52 -3.31 -3.71 -12.24
CA GLU A 52 -3.29 -3.11 -13.57
C GLU A 52 -1.97 -3.36 -14.29
N CYS A 53 -0.84 -3.33 -13.58
CA CYS A 53 0.45 -3.67 -14.14
C CYS A 53 0.47 -5.12 -14.66
N GLN A 54 -0.01 -6.07 -13.88
CA GLN A 54 -0.15 -7.47 -14.30
C GLN A 54 -1.11 -7.59 -15.50
N HIS A 55 -2.22 -6.84 -15.51
CA HIS A 55 -3.14 -6.80 -16.65
C HIS A 55 -2.43 -6.35 -17.93
N GLN A 56 -1.74 -5.21 -17.88
CA GLN A 56 -1.06 -4.61 -19.03
C GLN A 56 0.10 -5.48 -19.56
N PHE A 57 0.81 -6.16 -18.66
CA PHE A 57 2.00 -6.93 -18.99
C PHE A 57 1.76 -8.45 -19.11
N ARG A 58 0.49 -8.93 -19.04
CA ARG A 58 0.14 -10.37 -19.05
C ARG A 58 0.72 -11.22 -20.19
N GLY A 59 1.05 -10.61 -21.32
CA GLY A 59 1.64 -11.28 -22.50
C GLY A 59 3.12 -11.01 -22.72
N ARG A 60 3.82 -10.39 -21.76
CA ARG A 60 5.23 -9.99 -21.89
C ARG A 60 6.13 -10.99 -21.13
N ARG A 61 7.41 -11.05 -21.53
CA ARG A 61 8.45 -11.85 -20.82
C ARG A 61 8.58 -11.46 -19.35
N TRP A 62 8.40 -10.17 -19.05
CA TRP A 62 8.21 -9.66 -17.71
C TRP A 62 6.74 -9.28 -17.55
N ASN A 63 6.02 -9.97 -16.68
CA ASN A 63 4.56 -9.89 -16.53
C ASN A 63 4.12 -9.15 -15.25
N CYS A 64 5.03 -8.39 -14.64
CA CYS A 64 4.77 -7.60 -13.43
C CYS A 64 4.27 -8.39 -12.21
N THR A 65 4.60 -9.69 -12.12
CA THR A 65 4.40 -10.43 -10.88
C THR A 65 5.34 -9.90 -9.81
N THR A 66 4.80 -9.69 -8.61
CA THR A 66 5.56 -9.23 -7.44
C THR A 66 5.96 -10.42 -6.58
N ILE A 67 7.12 -10.33 -5.92
CA ILE A 67 7.56 -11.32 -4.95
C ILE A 67 6.95 -10.94 -3.60
N ASN A 68 6.07 -11.79 -3.08
CA ASN A 68 5.32 -11.68 -1.82
C ASN A 68 4.19 -10.63 -1.78
N ASP A 69 2.98 -11.11 -1.46
CA ASP A 69 1.70 -10.38 -1.46
C ASP A 69 1.52 -9.33 -0.35
N ASN A 70 2.56 -9.04 0.46
CA ASN A 70 2.43 -8.23 1.67
C ASN A 70 3.43 -7.08 1.70
N LEU A 71 2.95 -5.84 1.50
CA LEU A 71 3.48 -4.50 1.88
C LEU A 71 4.99 -4.20 1.71
N ALA A 72 5.81 -5.15 1.28
CA ALA A 72 7.25 -5.04 1.07
C ALA A 72 7.60 -4.22 -0.17
N ILE A 73 6.59 -3.81 -0.93
CA ILE A 73 6.72 -2.85 -2.03
C ILE A 73 7.22 -1.47 -1.59
N PHE A 74 7.07 -1.12 -0.30
CA PHE A 74 7.60 0.13 0.26
C PHE A 74 9.07 0.02 0.70
N GLY A 75 9.67 -1.16 0.59
CA GLY A 75 11.08 -1.40 0.88
C GLY A 75 12.02 -1.03 -0.27
N PRO A 76 13.33 -1.27 -0.11
CA PRO A 76 14.31 -1.07 -1.18
C PRO A 76 13.88 -1.79 -2.45
N VAL A 77 13.97 -1.11 -3.59
CA VAL A 77 13.69 -1.70 -4.90
C VAL A 77 14.61 -2.91 -5.07
N LEU A 78 14.03 -4.07 -5.36
CA LEU A 78 14.80 -5.24 -5.79
C LEU A 78 15.30 -4.94 -7.20
N ASP A 79 16.41 -4.21 -7.29
CA ASP A 79 17.17 -4.14 -8.53
C ASP A 79 17.85 -5.49 -8.76
N LYS A 80 17.83 -5.90 -10.03
CA LYS A 80 18.49 -7.12 -10.52
C LYS A 80 20.00 -7.10 -10.28
#